data_AF-A0A2A3MVH2-F1
#
_entry.id   AF-A0A2A3MVH2-F1
#
_cell.length_a   1.000
_cell.length_b   1.000
_cell.length_c   1.000
_cell.angle_alpha   90.00
_cell.angle_beta   90.00
_cell.angle_gamma   90.00
#
_symmetry.space_group_name_H-M   'P 1'
#
loop_
_entity.id
_entity.type
_entity.pdbx_description
1 polymer ?
#
loop_
_entity_poly.entity_id
_entity_poly.type
_entity_poly.pdbx_seq_one_letter_code
_entity_poly.pdbx_strand_id
1 'polypeptide(L)'
;MLENADGILDVIIEKALAGDSNSASLILSRVTPSLKAVARPVEFDFDPEAPVSRQVEMVIAAIADGSVPADIGRQVIDAISNLGSMRMQEDLEARIAVLEAASGARA
;
A
#
# COMPACT_ATOMS: atom_id res chain seq x y z
N MET A 1 -0.79 21.88 37.77
CA MET A 1 -1.72 21.00 37.01
C MET A 1 -1.19 19.57 36.84
N LEU A 2 0.13 19.36 36.77
CA LEU A 2 0.74 18.02 36.73
C LEU A 2 1.06 17.43 38.11
N GLU A 3 0.99 18.20 39.19
CA GLU A 3 1.40 17.78 40.55
C GLU A 3 0.62 16.57 41.10
N ASN A 4 -0.61 16.33 40.61
CA ASN A 4 -1.43 15.18 41.01
C ASN A 4 -1.54 14.11 39.92
N ALA A 5 -0.75 14.22 38.83
CA ALA A 5 -0.87 13.31 37.69
C ALA A 5 -0.58 11.86 38.08
N ASP A 6 0.42 11.64 38.94
CA ASP A 6 0.83 10.30 39.38
C ASP A 6 -0.26 9.64 40.23
N GLY A 7 -0.87 10.38 41.17
CA GLY A 7 -1.98 9.86 41.97
C GLY A 7 -3.25 9.56 41.16
N ILE A 8 -3.51 10.33 40.10
CA ILE A 8 -4.60 10.02 39.16
C ILE A 8 -4.28 8.75 38.37
N LEU A 9 -3.03 8.58 37.94
CA LEU A 9 -2.59 7.39 37.23
C LEU A 9 -2.76 6.12 38.08
N ASP A 10 -2.34 6.16 39.35
CA ASP A 10 -2.48 5.04 40.29
C ASP A 10 -3.94 4.61 40.44
N VAL A 11 -4.86 5.56 40.64
CA VAL A 11 -6.30 5.27 40.76
C VAL A 11 -6.88 4.64 39.49
N ILE A 12 -6.43 5.09 38.31
CA ILE A 12 -6.90 4.53 37.03
C ILE A 12 -6.32 3.13 36.80
N ILE A 13 -5.07 2.87 37.22
CA ILE A 13 -4.45 1.54 37.18
C ILE A 13 -5.21 0.57 38.08
N GLU A 14 -5.51 0.95 39.33
CA GLU A 14 -6.28 0.10 40.25
C GLU A 14 -7.66 -0.25 39.67
N LYS A 15 -8.37 0.73 39.10
CA LYS A 15 -9.67 0.50 38.45
C LYS A 15 -9.56 -0.45 37.26
N ALA A 16 -8.55 -0.26 36.41
CA ALA A 16 -8.30 -1.14 35.28
C ALA A 16 -8.03 -2.58 35.72
N LEU A 17 -7.20 -2.77 36.74
CA LEU A 17 -6.89 -4.09 37.33
C LEU A 17 -8.12 -4.73 38.00
N ALA A 18 -9.03 -3.93 38.54
CA ALA A 18 -10.30 -4.38 39.10
C ALA A 18 -11.36 -4.72 38.02
N GLY A 19 -11.04 -4.59 36.73
CA GLY A 19 -11.90 -5.00 35.61
C GLY A 19 -12.70 -3.87 34.94
N ASP A 20 -12.45 -2.60 35.27
CA ASP A 20 -13.04 -1.48 34.55
C ASP A 20 -12.44 -1.38 33.14
N SER A 21 -13.23 -1.81 32.16
CA SER A 21 -12.83 -1.87 30.75
C SER A 21 -12.51 -0.49 30.15
N ASN A 22 -13.11 0.59 30.67
CA ASN A 22 -12.82 1.95 30.19
C ASN A 22 -11.43 2.40 30.67
N SER A 23 -11.14 2.19 31.96
CA SER A 23 -9.82 2.48 32.54
C SER A 23 -8.72 1.64 31.89
N ALA A 24 -8.99 0.36 31.65
CA ALA A 24 -8.07 -0.53 30.94
C ALA A 24 -7.82 -0.07 29.48
N SER A 25 -8.87 0.31 28.74
CA SER A 25 -8.73 0.79 27.35
C SER A 25 -7.90 2.07 27.26
N LEU A 26 -8.09 3.01 28.20
CA LEU A 26 -7.31 4.25 28.27
C LEU A 26 -5.82 3.96 28.46
N ILE A 27 -5.45 3.11 29.42
CA ILE A 27 -4.05 2.73 29.66
C ILE A 27 -3.48 1.98 28.46
N LEU A 28 -4.17 0.94 27.98
CA LEU A 28 -3.71 0.09 26.88
C LEU A 28 -3.45 0.90 25.60
N SER A 29 -4.27 1.91 25.30
CA SER A 29 -4.05 2.80 24.14
C SER A 29 -2.73 3.57 24.16
N ARG A 30 -2.11 3.73 25.34
CA ARG A 30 -0.85 4.44 25.54
C ARG A 30 0.36 3.52 25.68
N VAL A 31 0.18 2.34 26.27
CA VAL A 31 1.30 1.41 26.57
C VAL A 31 1.43 0.27 25.57
N THR A 32 0.38 -0.03 24.80
CA THR A 32 0.45 -1.04 23.75
C THR A 32 0.63 -0.38 22.38
N PRO A 33 1.52 -0.91 21.52
CA PRO A 33 1.59 -0.47 20.14
C PRO A 33 0.25 -0.79 19.46
N SER A 34 -0.29 0.17 18.71
CA SER A 34 -1.49 -0.06 17.89
C SER A 34 -1.25 -1.25 16.96
N LEU A 35 -2.01 -2.32 17.13
CA LEU A 35 -2.06 -3.44 16.21
C LEU A 35 -2.71 -2.96 14.92
N LYS A 36 -1.90 -2.49 13.97
CA LYS A 36 -2.39 -2.20 12.62
C LYS A 36 -2.76 -3.53 11.97
N ALA A 37 -3.96 -3.61 11.41
CA ALA A 37 -4.30 -4.71 10.52
C ALA A 37 -3.37 -4.64 9.30
N VAL A 38 -2.42 -5.56 9.21
CA VAL A 38 -1.55 -5.69 8.05
C VAL A 38 -2.17 -6.73 7.12
N ALA A 39 -2.37 -6.36 5.86
CA ALA A 39 -2.75 -7.34 4.84
C ALA A 39 -1.66 -8.42 4.77
N ARG A 40 -2.07 -9.69 4.75
CA ARG A 40 -1.08 -10.76 4.58
C ARG A 40 -0.41 -10.61 3.21
N PRO A 41 0.88 -10.97 3.09
CA PRO A 41 1.52 -11.09 1.79
C PRO A 41 0.70 -12.02 0.89
N VAL A 42 0.57 -11.63 -0.37
CA VAL A 42 -0.05 -12.45 -1.42
C VAL A 42 1.06 -12.99 -2.31
N GLU A 43 0.88 -14.22 -2.77
CA GLU A 43 1.82 -14.90 -3.67
C GLU A 43 1.04 -15.38 -4.88
N PHE A 44 1.46 -14.97 -6.07
CA PHE A 44 0.86 -15.35 -7.33
C PHE A 44 1.96 -15.35 -8.41
N ASP A 45 1.74 -16.14 -9.47
CA ASP A 45 2.67 -16.19 -10.58
C ASP A 45 2.63 -14.88 -11.38
N PHE A 46 3.78 -14.26 -11.59
CA PHE A 46 3.90 -12.97 -12.24
C PHE A 46 5.20 -12.88 -13.05
N ASP A 47 5.05 -12.61 -14.35
CA ASP A 47 6.17 -12.38 -15.26
C ASP A 47 6.31 -10.87 -15.54
N PRO A 48 7.33 -10.19 -15.00
CA PRO A 48 7.53 -8.76 -15.18
C PRO A 48 7.98 -8.38 -16.60
N GLU A 49 8.47 -9.33 -17.38
CA GLU A 49 8.94 -9.13 -18.75
C GLU A 49 7.83 -9.35 -19.79
N ALA A 50 6.71 -9.94 -19.37
CA ALA A 50 5.55 -10.12 -20.23
C ALA A 50 4.96 -8.77 -20.69
N PRO A 51 4.25 -8.71 -21.83
CA PRO A 51 3.52 -7.52 -22.23
C PRO A 51 2.54 -7.05 -21.15
N VAL A 52 2.32 -5.74 -21.03
CA VAL A 52 1.45 -5.11 -20.01
C VAL A 52 0.05 -5.75 -19.96
N SER A 53 -0.54 -6.04 -21.12
CA SER A 53 -1.84 -6.72 -21.19
C SER A 53 -1.80 -8.11 -20.55
N ARG A 54 -0.72 -8.86 -20.79
CA ARG A 54 -0.54 -10.20 -20.23
C ARG A 54 -0.31 -10.15 -18.72
N GLN A 55 0.44 -9.16 -18.24
CA GLN A 55 0.61 -8.92 -16.81
C GLN A 55 -0.74 -8.66 -16.12
N VAL A 56 -1.61 -7.85 -16.73
CA VAL A 56 -2.97 -7.60 -16.21
C VAL A 56 -3.81 -8.89 -16.20
N GLU A 57 -3.74 -9.70 -17.26
CA GLU A 57 -4.43 -11.00 -17.31
C GLU A 57 -3.97 -11.95 -16.20
N MET A 58 -2.67 -11.99 -15.89
CA MET A 58 -2.13 -12.80 -14.79
C MET A 58 -2.70 -12.36 -13.43
N VAL A 59 -2.80 -11.05 -13.19
CA VAL A 59 -3.44 -10.53 -11.96
C VAL A 59 -4.93 -10.89 -11.91
N ILE A 60 -5.65 -10.79 -13.03
CA ILE A 60 -7.06 -11.17 -13.08
C ILE A 60 -7.23 -12.67 -12.78
N ALA A 61 -6.35 -13.53 -13.31
CA ALA A 61 -6.35 -14.95 -13.02
C ALA A 61 -6.12 -15.22 -11.52
N ALA A 62 -5.15 -14.54 -10.92
CA ALA A 62 -4.84 -14.63 -9.49
C ALA A 62 -6.00 -14.14 -8.58
N ILE A 63 -6.80 -13.18 -9.04
CA ILE A 63 -8.03 -12.79 -8.35
C ILE A 63 -9.08 -13.90 -8.46
N ALA A 64 -9.21 -14.51 -9.65
CA ALA A 64 -10.23 -15.52 -9.92
C ALA A 64 -9.96 -16.85 -9.18
N ASP A 65 -8.70 -17.23 -8.98
CA ASP A 65 -8.31 -18.43 -8.24
C ASP A 65 -8.25 -18.23 -6.71
N GLY A 66 -8.35 -16.98 -6.25
CA GLY A 66 -8.39 -16.62 -4.84
C GLY A 66 -7.02 -16.43 -4.17
N SER A 67 -5.92 -16.50 -4.93
CA SER A 67 -4.57 -16.19 -4.42
C SER A 67 -4.40 -14.70 -4.08
N VAL A 68 -5.12 -13.81 -4.78
CA VAL A 68 -5.05 -12.36 -4.57
C VAL A 68 -6.45 -11.79 -4.27
N PRO A 69 -6.65 -11.08 -3.15
CA PRO A 69 -7.87 -10.34 -2.89
C PRO A 69 -8.14 -9.26 -3.97
N ALA A 70 -9.41 -9.07 -4.33
CA ALA A 70 -9.79 -8.19 -5.44
C ALA A 70 -9.37 -6.73 -5.26
N ASP A 71 -9.34 -6.22 -4.02
CA ASP A 71 -8.89 -4.86 -3.68
C ASP A 71 -7.39 -4.70 -3.88
N ILE A 72 -6.59 -5.70 -3.52
CA ILE A 72 -5.15 -5.75 -3.78
C ILE A 72 -4.88 -5.89 -5.27
N GLY A 73 -5.56 -6.82 -5.96
CA GLY A 73 -5.38 -7.04 -7.39
C GLY A 73 -5.69 -5.80 -8.22
N ARG A 74 -6.69 -5.00 -7.84
CA ARG A 74 -6.98 -3.71 -8.47
C ARG A 74 -5.83 -2.71 -8.32
N GLN A 75 -5.23 -2.60 -7.12
CA GLN A 75 -4.06 -1.73 -6.91
C GLN A 75 -2.87 -2.15 -7.79
N VAL A 76 -2.66 -3.46 -7.96
CA VAL A 76 -1.59 -3.99 -8.81
C VAL A 76 -1.85 -3.65 -10.28
N ILE A 77 -3.09 -3.83 -10.77
CA ILE A 77 -3.47 -3.48 -12.15
C ILE A 77 -3.28 -1.98 -12.42
N ASP A 78 -3.64 -1.12 -11.47
CA ASP A 78 -3.44 0.33 -11.58
C ASP A 78 -1.94 0.68 -11.68
N ALA A 79 -1.09 0.03 -10.88
CA ALA A 79 0.35 0.20 -10.93
C ALA A 79 0.95 -0.25 -12.28
N ILE A 80 0.51 -1.41 -12.80
CA ILE A 80 0.93 -1.93 -14.12
C ILE A 80 0.52 -0.95 -15.23
N SER A 81 -0.68 -0.39 -15.16
CA SER A 81 -1.19 0.57 -16.16
C SER A 81 -0.39 1.88 -16.17
N ASN A 82 0.00 2.36 -14.99
CA ASN A 82 0.87 3.53 -14.85
C ASN A 82 2.25 3.27 -15.45
N LEU A 83 2.85 2.11 -15.18
CA LEU A 83 4.13 1.70 -15.78
C LEU A 83 4.04 1.63 -17.31
N GLY A 84 2.96 1.04 -17.84
CA GLY A 84 2.73 0.96 -19.28
C GLY A 84 2.65 2.35 -19.94
N SER A 85 1.99 3.30 -19.26
CA SER A 85 1.89 4.70 -19.73
C SER A 85 3.24 5.40 -19.74
N MET A 86 4.07 5.19 -18.72
CA MET A 86 5.44 5.72 -18.65
C MET A 86 6.31 5.19 -19.80
N ARG A 87 6.31 3.87 -20.01
CA ARG A 87 7.05 3.24 -21.13
C ARG A 87 6.62 3.78 -22.49
N MET A 88 5.32 4.01 -22.68
CA MET A 88 4.81 4.61 -23.92
C MET A 88 5.30 6.06 -24.11
N GLN A 89 5.35 6.84 -23.03
CA GLN A 89 5.90 8.20 -23.07
C GLN A 89 7.38 8.20 -23.43
N GLU A 90 8.17 7.30 -22.82
CA GLU A 90 9.59 7.12 -23.12
C GLU A 90 9.83 6.72 -24.59
N ASP A 91 9.04 5.78 -25.14
CA ASP A 91 9.13 5.37 -26.55
C ASP A 91 8.80 6.54 -27.50
N LEU A 92 7.73 7.29 -27.20
CA LEU A 92 7.33 8.44 -27.99
C LEU A 92 8.40 9.54 -27.95
N GLU A 93 8.97 9.83 -26.78
CA GLU A 93 10.07 10.81 -26.63
C GLU A 93 11.28 10.39 -27.45
N ALA A 94 11.69 9.11 -27.38
CA ALA A 94 12.80 8.59 -28.16
C ALA A 94 12.57 8.73 -29.68
N ARG A 95 11.37 8.39 -30.14
CA ARG A 95 10.99 8.51 -31.56
C ARG A 95 10.94 9.95 -32.03
N ILE A 96 10.42 10.87 -31.19
CA ILE A 96 10.41 12.31 -31.49
C ILE A 96 11.83 12.83 -31.60
N ALA A 97 12.73 12.47 -30.68
CA ALA A 97 14.12 12.93 -30.72
C ALA A 97 14.83 12.52 -32.02
N VAL A 98 14.59 11.29 -32.50
CA VAL A 98 15.10 10.80 -33.79
C VAL A 98 14.53 11.61 -34.96
N LEU A 99 13.23 11.90 -34.93
CA LEU A 99 12.57 12.68 -35.99
C LEU A 99 13.04 14.15 -36.00
N GLU A 100 13.21 14.78 -34.85
CA GLU A 100 13.72 16.15 -34.72
C GLU A 100 15.16 16.26 -35.23
N ALA A 101 16.00 15.26 -34.95
CA ALA A 101 17.36 15.18 -35.47
C ALA A 101 17.39 15.02 -37.00
N ALA A 102 16.46 14.23 -37.57
CA ALA A 102 16.38 14.02 -39.02
C ALA A 102 15.77 15.20 -39.78
N SER A 103 14.82 15.92 -39.18
CA SER A 103 14.06 17.01 -39.83
C SER A 103 14.74 18.38 -39.72
N GLY A 104 15.83 18.51 -38.94
CA GLY A 104 16.52 19.79 -38.74
C GLY A 104 15.70 20.81 -37.96
N ALA A 105 14.57 20.41 -37.35
CA ALA A 105 13.70 21.29 -36.55
C ALA A 105 14.38 21.80 -35.26
N ARG A 106 15.53 21.22 -34.91
CA ARG A 106 16.40 21.64 -33.82
C ARG A 106 17.62 22.38 -34.40
N ALA A 107 17.39 23.48 -35.12
CA ALA A 107 18.42 24.43 -35.57
C ALA A 107 18.04 25.84 -35.11
#